data_AF-X0GM13-F1
#
_entry.id   AF-X0GM13-F1
#
_cell.length_a   1.000
_cell.length_b   1.000
_cell.length_c   1.000
_cell.angle_alpha   90.00
_cell.angle_beta   90.00
_cell.angle_gamma   90.00
#
_symmetry.space_group_name_H-M   'P 1'
#
loop_
_entity.id
_entity.type
_entity.pdbx_description
1 polymer ?
#
loop_
_entity_poly.entity_id
_entity_poly.type
_entity_poly.pdbx_seq_one_letter_code
_entity_poly.pdbx_strand_id
1 'polypeptide(L)'
;MELFVLIELGYHWLNDALQDYIASAYECTFVKHTDELPTEEHWLLIFSHTQPEKPMVIPTNSKALFSMYPLTDALTRKDCLSMVVKYWSAKRPGSVLSGCMPATVSFEIDYAEYLDEALAESDSYDLCTSLSHNTGLMPKDRQWWILKPALTARGDGIRLFSDESQLRESFESVENDDDEISEDGKARFSNHALASGAVPSSCLRHFIAQRALFAQNQRDEIFGHYLMISSDRTGHGKTELTSVSNKLLENVSWQQRR
;
A
#
# COMPACT_ATOMS: atom_id res chain seq x y z
N MET A 1 31.91 14.04 11.26
CA MET A 1 31.11 13.30 10.27
C MET A 1 29.87 14.11 10.07
N GLU A 2 29.76 14.78 8.92
CA GLU A 2 28.66 15.69 8.63
C GLU A 2 27.38 14.90 8.30
N LEU A 3 26.21 15.47 8.65
CA LEU A 3 24.90 14.88 8.39
C LEU A 3 24.32 15.45 7.11
N PHE A 4 24.07 14.56 6.15
CA PHE A 4 23.36 14.86 4.92
C PHE A 4 21.96 14.30 4.97
N VAL A 5 20.99 15.07 4.47
CA VAL A 5 19.58 14.70 4.49
C VAL A 5 19.01 14.81 3.08
N LEU A 6 18.41 13.72 2.60
CA LEU A 6 17.69 13.65 1.34
C LEU A 6 16.21 13.42 1.64
N ILE A 7 15.33 14.28 1.10
CA ILE A 7 13.89 14.18 1.28
C ILE A 7 13.20 14.14 -0.09
N GLU A 8 12.70 12.96 -0.46
CA GLU A 8 12.02 12.66 -1.73
C GLU A 8 10.73 11.87 -1.46
N LEU A 9 9.89 12.38 -0.55
CA LEU A 9 8.54 11.84 -0.41
C LEU A 9 7.67 12.46 -1.51
N GLY A 10 6.84 11.67 -2.18
CA GLY A 10 5.89 12.16 -3.20
C GLY A 10 4.80 13.12 -2.67
N TYR A 11 4.99 13.69 -1.47
CA TYR A 11 4.06 14.53 -0.74
C TYR A 11 4.76 15.84 -0.32
N HIS A 12 4.59 16.89 -1.12
CA HIS A 12 5.27 18.18 -0.89
C HIS A 12 5.07 18.75 0.52
N TRP A 13 3.83 18.70 1.03
CA TRP A 13 3.50 19.21 2.37
C TRP A 13 4.29 18.51 3.49
N LEU A 14 4.62 17.23 3.31
CA LEU A 14 5.37 16.46 4.29
C LEU A 14 6.87 16.71 4.15
N ASN A 15 7.35 16.92 2.91
CA ASN A 15 8.74 17.29 2.66
C ASN A 15 9.10 18.59 3.39
N ASP A 16 8.26 19.62 3.22
CA ASP A 16 8.47 20.94 3.82
C ASP A 16 8.45 20.83 5.36
N ALA A 17 7.45 20.14 5.92
CA ALA A 17 7.33 19.96 7.37
C ALA A 17 8.51 19.18 7.97
N LEU A 18 9.01 18.14 7.29
CA LEU A 18 10.18 17.38 7.73
C LEU A 18 11.45 18.20 7.62
N GLN A 19 11.63 18.96 6.54
CA GLN A 19 12.79 19.81 6.35
C GLN A 19 12.89 20.87 7.46
N ASP A 20 11.78 21.58 7.74
CA ASP A 20 11.72 22.58 8.81
C ASP A 20 12.03 21.96 10.18
N TYR A 21 11.43 20.80 10.47
CA TYR A 21 11.68 20.11 11.73
C TYR A 21 13.15 19.70 11.88
N ILE A 22 13.73 19.06 10.85
CA ILE A 22 15.10 18.56 10.90
C ILE A 22 16.10 19.71 11.02
N ALA A 23 15.91 20.78 10.25
CA ALA A 23 16.74 21.99 10.31
C ALA A 23 16.68 22.66 11.70
N SER A 24 15.53 22.57 12.39
CA SER A 24 15.40 23.09 13.76
C SER A 24 16.10 22.23 14.82
N ALA A 25 16.33 20.95 14.53
CA ALA A 25 16.81 19.97 15.49
C ALA A 25 18.28 19.54 15.30
N TYR A 26 18.82 19.65 14.08
CA TYR A 26 20.15 19.19 13.71
C TYR A 26 20.89 20.18 12.82
N GLU A 27 22.21 20.25 12.97
CA GLU A 27 23.09 20.87 11.98
C GLU A 27 23.29 19.86 10.84
N CYS A 28 22.72 20.13 9.67
CA CYS A 28 22.74 19.22 8.53
C CYS A 28 22.71 19.96 7.19
N THR A 29 23.21 19.27 6.16
CA THR A 29 23.16 19.74 4.78
C THR A 29 22.08 18.98 4.01
N PHE A 30 21.08 19.70 3.51
CA PHE A 30 20.06 19.11 2.65
C PHE A 30 20.59 18.98 1.22
N VAL A 31 20.52 17.77 0.68
CA VAL A 31 20.89 17.46 -0.70
C VAL A 31 19.64 17.18 -1.52
N LYS A 32 19.67 17.55 -2.79
CA LYS A 32 18.54 17.31 -3.70
C LYS A 32 18.68 16.01 -4.47
N HIS A 33 19.92 15.61 -4.73
CA HIS A 33 20.24 14.45 -5.54
C HIS A 33 21.35 13.64 -4.89
N THR A 34 21.34 12.33 -5.08
CA THR A 34 22.38 11.43 -4.57
C THR A 34 23.77 11.76 -5.11
N ASP A 35 23.85 12.41 -6.28
CA ASP A 35 25.11 12.80 -6.91
C ASP A 35 25.81 13.97 -6.19
N GLU A 36 25.12 14.65 -5.28
CA GLU A 36 25.65 15.74 -4.45
C GLU A 36 26.27 15.22 -3.14
N LEU A 37 26.20 13.91 -2.87
CA LEU A 37 26.75 13.32 -1.66
C LEU A 37 28.28 13.35 -1.67
N PRO A 38 28.93 13.65 -0.54
CA PRO A 38 30.37 13.68 -0.48
C PRO A 38 30.97 12.28 -0.63
N THR A 39 32.19 12.23 -1.17
CA THR A 39 32.97 11.00 -1.33
C THR A 39 33.60 10.54 -0.01
N GLU A 40 33.73 11.44 0.97
CA GLU A 40 34.26 11.16 2.31
C GLU A 40 33.20 10.55 3.25
N GLU A 41 33.63 10.11 4.44
CA GLU A 41 32.77 9.51 5.46
C GLU A 41 31.70 10.48 5.98
N HIS A 42 30.44 10.09 5.87
CA HIS A 42 29.31 10.94 6.23
C HIS A 42 28.13 10.15 6.84
N TRP A 43 27.27 10.87 7.56
CA TRP A 43 25.96 10.35 7.99
C TRP A 43 24.93 10.76 6.96
N LEU A 44 24.08 9.81 6.57
CA LEU A 44 23.06 10.02 5.56
C LEU A 44 21.70 9.59 6.10
N LEU A 45 20.72 10.48 5.99
CA LEU A 45 19.35 10.20 6.38
C LEU A 45 18.44 10.45 5.18
N ILE A 46 17.75 9.39 4.75
CA ILE A 46 16.99 9.37 3.50
C ILE A 46 15.52 9.14 3.81
N PHE A 47 14.70 10.10 3.40
CA PHE A 47 13.25 9.97 3.37
C PHE A 47 12.80 9.74 1.94
N SER A 48 12.41 8.51 1.62
CA SER A 48 11.87 8.15 0.31
C SER A 48 10.60 7.32 0.46
N HIS A 49 9.66 7.53 -0.46
CA HIS A 49 8.41 6.78 -0.54
C HIS A 49 8.53 5.49 -1.37
N THR A 50 9.54 5.41 -2.24
CA THR A 50 9.86 4.25 -3.08
C THR A 50 11.33 3.89 -2.96
N GLN A 51 11.68 2.68 -3.38
CA GLN A 51 13.09 2.36 -3.54
C GLN A 51 13.68 3.26 -4.64
N PRO A 52 14.88 3.82 -4.43
CA PRO A 52 15.51 4.65 -5.45
C PRO A 52 15.71 3.82 -6.72
N GLU A 53 15.33 4.38 -7.88
CA GLU A 53 15.39 3.69 -9.19
C GLU A 53 16.82 3.26 -9.55
N LYS A 54 17.81 4.01 -9.06
CA LYS A 54 19.23 3.71 -9.23
C LYS A 54 19.79 3.10 -7.95
N PRO A 55 20.64 2.06 -8.05
CA PRO A 55 21.37 1.55 -6.90
C PRO A 55 22.17 2.70 -6.29
N MET A 56 21.84 3.08 -5.06
CA MET A 56 22.59 4.11 -4.37
C MET A 56 23.89 3.51 -3.84
N VAL A 57 25.02 4.06 -4.30
CA VAL A 57 26.35 3.68 -3.83
C VAL A 57 26.67 4.51 -2.60
N ILE A 58 26.50 3.91 -1.42
CA ILE A 58 26.94 4.53 -0.17
C ILE A 58 28.41 4.13 0.06
N PRO A 59 29.33 5.09 0.31
CA PRO A 59 30.71 4.77 0.65
C PRO A 59 30.80 3.81 1.83
N THR A 60 31.75 2.87 1.80
CA THR A 60 31.84 1.74 2.75
C THR A 60 31.95 2.15 4.23
N ASN A 61 32.47 3.35 4.50
CA ASN A 61 32.63 3.89 5.84
C ASN A 61 31.54 4.90 6.25
N SER A 62 30.60 5.21 5.35
CA SER A 62 29.45 6.06 5.65
C SER A 62 28.34 5.26 6.34
N LYS A 63 27.52 5.96 7.14
CA LYS A 63 26.36 5.37 7.81
C LYS A 63 25.10 5.98 7.21
N ALA A 64 24.20 5.14 6.71
CA ALA A 64 22.95 5.57 6.12
C ALA A 64 21.73 4.99 6.86
N LEU A 65 20.72 5.82 7.08
CA LEU A 65 19.40 5.43 7.56
C LEU A 65 18.34 5.78 6.53
N PHE A 66 17.39 4.88 6.34
CA PHE A 66 16.27 5.04 5.42
C PHE A 66 14.97 5.07 6.20
N SER A 67 14.02 5.88 5.76
CA SER A 67 12.65 5.94 6.29
C SER A 67 11.77 4.75 5.89
N MET A 68 12.32 3.78 5.16
CA MET A 68 11.60 2.61 4.65
C MET A 68 12.33 1.32 4.99
N TYR A 69 11.58 0.24 5.11
CA TYR A 69 12.14 -1.11 5.18
C TYR A 69 12.09 -1.75 3.78
N PRO A 70 13.08 -2.58 3.43
CA PRO A 70 12.95 -3.42 2.25
C PRO A 70 11.81 -4.43 2.43
N LEU A 71 11.16 -4.82 1.32
CA LEU A 71 10.16 -5.90 1.26
C LEU A 71 8.89 -5.65 2.11
N THR A 72 8.44 -4.39 2.22
CA THR A 72 7.20 -4.03 2.93
C THR A 72 5.91 -4.48 2.25
N ASP A 73 6.00 -4.92 0.99
CA ASP A 73 4.88 -5.35 0.15
C ASP A 73 3.98 -6.39 0.82
N ALA A 74 4.58 -7.24 1.67
CA ALA A 74 3.86 -8.23 2.46
C ALA A 74 2.75 -7.63 3.34
N LEU A 75 2.90 -6.37 3.77
CA LEU A 75 1.97 -5.66 4.64
C LEU A 75 1.23 -4.51 3.94
N THR A 76 1.83 -3.92 2.92
CA THR A 76 1.25 -2.74 2.23
C THR A 76 0.33 -3.13 1.06
N ARG A 77 0.52 -4.29 0.45
CA ARG A 77 -0.38 -4.79 -0.61
C ARG A 77 -1.54 -5.61 -0.03
N LYS A 78 -2.73 -5.44 -0.62
CA LYS A 78 -3.97 -6.00 -0.06
C LYS A 78 -4.01 -7.53 -0.11
N ASP A 79 -3.56 -8.08 -1.23
CA ASP A 79 -3.44 -9.52 -1.48
C ASP A 79 -2.39 -10.16 -0.57
N CYS A 80 -1.20 -9.57 -0.46
CA CYS A 80 -0.15 -10.09 0.39
C CYS A 80 -0.53 -10.03 1.87
N LEU A 81 -1.09 -8.90 2.34
CA LEU A 81 -1.55 -8.77 3.72
C LEU A 81 -2.59 -9.83 4.07
N SER A 82 -3.54 -10.08 3.16
CA SER A 82 -4.55 -11.12 3.34
C SER A 82 -3.93 -12.49 3.57
N MET A 83 -2.95 -12.87 2.74
CA MET A 83 -2.23 -14.13 2.91
C MET A 83 -1.44 -14.19 4.22
N VAL A 84 -0.75 -13.12 4.59
CA VAL A 84 0.03 -13.04 5.84
C VAL A 84 -0.87 -13.30 7.04
N VAL A 85 -2.05 -12.67 7.09
CA VAL A 85 -3.03 -12.88 8.16
C VAL A 85 -3.58 -14.31 8.15
N LYS A 86 -3.94 -14.86 6.98
CA LYS A 86 -4.42 -16.25 6.85
C LYS A 86 -3.39 -17.26 7.39
N TYR A 87 -2.14 -17.17 6.94
CA TYR A 87 -1.08 -18.07 7.39
C TYR A 87 -0.70 -17.90 8.87
N TRP A 88 -0.72 -16.66 9.38
CA TRP A 88 -0.48 -16.40 10.78
C TRP A 88 -1.56 -17.02 11.66
N SER A 89 -2.83 -16.78 11.33
CA SER A 89 -4.00 -17.25 12.08
C SER A 89 -4.13 -18.78 12.03
N ALA A 90 -3.81 -19.42 10.91
CA ALA A 90 -3.80 -20.88 10.81
C ALA A 90 -2.85 -21.55 11.82
N LYS A 91 -1.68 -20.92 12.07
CA LYS A 91 -0.70 -21.41 13.06
C LYS A 91 -1.01 -20.95 14.49
N ARG A 92 -1.85 -19.92 14.64
CA ARG A 92 -2.15 -19.25 15.92
C ARG A 92 -3.63 -18.87 15.98
N PRO A 93 -4.54 -19.84 16.12
CA PRO A 93 -5.98 -19.57 16.08
C PRO A 93 -6.46 -18.61 17.17
N GLY A 94 -5.79 -18.57 18.33
CA GLY A 94 -6.08 -17.63 19.43
C GLY A 94 -5.54 -16.21 19.24
N SER A 95 -4.89 -15.90 18.11
CA SER A 95 -4.42 -14.55 17.78
C SER A 95 -5.61 -13.61 17.57
N VAL A 96 -5.50 -12.35 18.01
CA VAL A 96 -6.49 -11.31 17.67
C VAL A 96 -6.67 -11.11 16.16
N LEU A 97 -5.66 -11.51 15.38
CA LEU A 97 -5.70 -11.43 13.92
C LEU A 97 -6.69 -12.40 13.26
N SER A 98 -7.17 -13.42 13.98
CA SER A 98 -8.12 -14.39 13.41
C SER A 98 -9.50 -13.78 13.15
N GLY A 99 -9.88 -12.72 13.86
CA GLY A 99 -11.17 -12.04 13.72
C GLY A 99 -11.09 -10.62 13.16
N CYS A 100 -9.90 -10.10 12.85
CA CYS A 100 -9.73 -8.69 12.48
C CYS A 100 -9.83 -8.41 10.97
N MET A 101 -9.93 -9.46 10.14
CA MET A 101 -9.98 -9.32 8.69
C MET A 101 -11.22 -10.02 8.14
N PRO A 102 -12.05 -9.34 7.32
CA PRO A 102 -13.16 -9.99 6.64
C PRO A 102 -12.67 -11.11 5.71
N ALA A 103 -13.54 -12.08 5.43
CA ALA A 103 -13.28 -13.12 4.43
C ALA A 103 -12.81 -12.45 3.12
N THR A 104 -11.65 -12.88 2.63
CA THR A 104 -10.97 -12.25 1.49
C THR A 104 -10.47 -13.36 0.57
N VAL A 105 -10.85 -13.29 -0.70
CA VAL A 105 -10.46 -14.20 -1.77
C VAL A 105 -9.63 -13.41 -2.77
N SER A 106 -8.50 -13.96 -3.22
CA SER A 106 -7.66 -13.36 -4.25
C SER A 106 -7.91 -14.04 -5.60
N PHE A 107 -7.88 -13.27 -6.67
CA PHE A 107 -7.96 -13.74 -8.05
C PHE A 107 -6.76 -13.27 -8.84
N GLU A 108 -6.38 -14.09 -9.80
CA GLU A 108 -5.56 -13.72 -10.94
C GLU A 108 -6.39 -14.02 -12.17
N ILE A 109 -6.74 -12.97 -12.93
CA ILE A 109 -7.64 -13.08 -14.08
C ILE A 109 -7.18 -12.13 -15.18
N ASP A 110 -6.98 -12.68 -16.37
CA ASP A 110 -6.60 -11.92 -17.55
C ASP A 110 -7.81 -11.41 -18.33
N TYR A 111 -8.88 -12.21 -18.38
CA TYR A 111 -10.11 -11.87 -19.11
C TYR A 111 -11.34 -12.43 -18.39
N ALA A 112 -12.47 -11.74 -18.49
CA ALA A 112 -13.72 -12.02 -17.80
C ALA A 112 -14.30 -13.37 -18.19
N GLU A 113 -13.98 -13.85 -19.40
CA GLU A 113 -14.34 -15.20 -19.87
C GLU A 113 -13.75 -16.31 -18.97
N TYR A 114 -12.61 -16.06 -18.32
CA TYR A 114 -11.95 -17.02 -17.42
C TYR A 114 -12.40 -16.93 -15.96
N LEU A 115 -13.50 -16.20 -15.68
CA LEU A 115 -13.97 -16.02 -14.31
C LEU A 115 -14.34 -17.35 -13.65
N ASP A 116 -14.93 -18.27 -14.39
CA ASP A 116 -15.38 -19.56 -13.85
C ASP A 116 -14.19 -20.44 -13.46
N GLU A 117 -13.14 -20.46 -14.29
CA GLU A 117 -11.86 -21.11 -13.98
C GLU A 117 -11.19 -20.44 -12.77
N ALA A 118 -11.11 -19.11 -12.74
CA ALA A 118 -10.51 -18.39 -11.62
C ALA A 118 -11.25 -18.62 -10.29
N LEU A 119 -12.59 -18.71 -10.32
CA LEU A 119 -13.40 -19.08 -9.16
C LEU A 119 -13.15 -20.51 -8.71
N ALA A 120 -12.96 -21.44 -9.65
CA ALA A 120 -12.69 -22.85 -9.34
C ALA A 120 -11.27 -23.08 -8.80
N GLU A 121 -10.27 -22.35 -9.31
CA GLU A 121 -8.87 -22.45 -8.89
C GLU A 121 -8.60 -21.74 -7.56
N SER A 122 -9.33 -20.67 -7.27
CA SER A 122 -9.20 -19.96 -6.01
C SER A 122 -9.77 -20.77 -4.84
N ASP A 123 -9.20 -20.56 -3.64
CA ASP A 123 -9.68 -21.08 -2.34
C ASP A 123 -11.01 -20.37 -1.92
N SER A 124 -11.96 -20.26 -2.85
CA SER A 124 -13.10 -19.35 -2.86
C SER A 124 -14.37 -19.92 -2.24
N TYR A 125 -14.27 -21.01 -1.48
CA TYR A 125 -15.43 -21.72 -0.93
C TYR A 125 -16.43 -20.78 -0.24
N ASP A 126 -15.94 -19.84 0.57
CA ASP A 126 -16.75 -18.83 1.25
C ASP A 126 -17.49 -17.90 0.27
N LEU A 127 -16.81 -17.49 -0.81
CA LEU A 127 -17.39 -16.64 -1.84
C LEU A 127 -18.43 -17.40 -2.66
N CYS A 128 -18.07 -18.56 -3.22
CA CYS A 128 -18.99 -19.37 -4.02
C CYS A 128 -20.25 -19.77 -3.23
N THR A 129 -20.09 -20.12 -1.95
CA THR A 129 -21.22 -20.40 -1.05
C THR A 129 -22.07 -19.15 -0.83
N SER A 130 -21.44 -17.99 -0.64
CA SER A 130 -22.15 -16.71 -0.47
C SER A 130 -22.95 -16.32 -1.73
N LEU A 131 -22.35 -16.43 -2.92
CA LEU A 131 -23.01 -16.11 -4.18
C LEU A 131 -24.19 -17.06 -4.45
N SER A 132 -24.00 -18.35 -4.19
CA SER A 132 -25.06 -19.37 -4.31
C SER A 132 -26.20 -19.13 -3.32
N HIS A 133 -25.88 -18.74 -2.08
CA HIS A 133 -26.89 -18.44 -1.06
C HIS A 133 -27.71 -17.19 -1.41
N ASN A 134 -27.15 -16.25 -2.17
CA ASN A 134 -27.84 -15.04 -2.60
C ASN A 134 -28.90 -15.29 -3.69
N THR A 135 -28.86 -16.45 -4.36
CA THR A 135 -29.82 -16.81 -5.39
C THR A 135 -31.25 -16.82 -4.82
N GLY A 136 -32.13 -16.01 -5.41
CA GLY A 136 -33.53 -15.89 -4.96
C GLY A 136 -33.77 -14.94 -3.77
N LEU A 137 -32.72 -14.36 -3.18
CA LEU A 137 -32.85 -13.34 -2.14
C LEU A 137 -33.03 -11.94 -2.73
N MET A 138 -33.78 -11.10 -2.03
CA MET A 138 -33.84 -9.67 -2.35
C MET A 138 -32.49 -9.00 -2.07
N PRO A 139 -32.07 -7.98 -2.84
CA PRO A 139 -30.77 -7.33 -2.68
C PRO A 139 -30.42 -6.87 -1.25
N LYS A 140 -31.42 -6.47 -0.46
CA LYS A 140 -31.27 -6.05 0.94
C LYS A 140 -30.88 -7.18 1.90
N ASP A 141 -31.20 -8.42 1.54
CA ASP A 141 -30.99 -9.63 2.35
C ASP A 141 -29.76 -10.43 1.85
N ARG A 142 -29.11 -9.96 0.78
CA ARG A 142 -27.92 -10.60 0.21
C ARG A 142 -26.67 -10.28 1.01
N GLN A 143 -25.73 -11.21 0.96
CA GLN A 143 -24.36 -10.98 1.38
C GLN A 143 -23.60 -10.27 0.26
N TRP A 144 -22.97 -9.15 0.58
CA TRP A 144 -22.27 -8.33 -0.39
C TRP A 144 -20.76 -8.46 -0.28
N TRP A 145 -20.09 -8.27 -1.40
CA TRP A 145 -18.66 -8.33 -1.55
C TRP A 145 -18.15 -7.07 -2.26
N ILE A 146 -16.91 -6.71 -1.93
CA ILE A 146 -16.19 -5.60 -2.53
C ILE A 146 -15.05 -6.20 -3.36
N LEU A 147 -15.07 -5.95 -4.67
CA LEU A 147 -13.94 -6.23 -5.55
C LEU A 147 -12.98 -5.03 -5.51
N LYS A 148 -11.70 -5.31 -5.29
CA LYS A 148 -10.63 -4.29 -5.29
C LYS A 148 -9.46 -4.79 -6.14
N PRO A 149 -8.95 -3.99 -7.09
CA PRO A 149 -7.67 -4.29 -7.70
C PRO A 149 -6.56 -4.28 -6.65
N ALA A 150 -5.64 -5.24 -6.70
CA ALA A 150 -4.61 -5.38 -5.67
C ALA A 150 -3.58 -4.25 -5.71
N LEU A 151 -3.35 -3.68 -6.90
CA LEU A 151 -2.31 -2.69 -7.19
C LEU A 151 -2.79 -1.24 -7.17
N THR A 152 -4.08 -0.98 -6.97
CA THR A 152 -4.62 0.38 -6.95
C THR A 152 -4.65 0.99 -5.55
N ALA A 153 -4.48 2.31 -5.50
CA ALA A 153 -4.58 3.13 -4.30
C ALA A 153 -5.87 3.97 -4.30
N ARG A 154 -6.19 4.61 -3.16
CA ARG A 154 -7.27 5.61 -3.01
C ARG A 154 -8.69 5.21 -3.44
N GLY A 155 -8.95 3.91 -3.57
CA GLY A 155 -10.27 3.40 -3.94
C GLY A 155 -10.54 3.32 -5.43
N ASP A 156 -9.51 3.57 -6.27
CA ASP A 156 -9.62 3.43 -7.71
C ASP A 156 -9.94 1.97 -8.08
N GLY A 157 -10.98 1.77 -8.90
CA GLY A 157 -11.41 0.46 -9.37
C GLY A 157 -12.20 -0.39 -8.36
N ILE A 158 -12.62 0.18 -7.22
CA ILE A 158 -13.49 -0.56 -6.28
C ILE A 158 -14.89 -0.77 -6.89
N ARG A 159 -15.42 -2.00 -6.78
CA ARG A 159 -16.77 -2.38 -7.22
C ARG A 159 -17.48 -3.19 -6.14
N LEU A 160 -18.81 -3.11 -6.09
CA LEU A 160 -19.65 -3.91 -5.19
C LEU A 160 -20.38 -4.98 -6.01
N PHE A 161 -20.47 -6.19 -5.46
CA PHE A 161 -21.21 -7.28 -6.10
C PHE A 161 -21.85 -8.20 -5.05
N SER A 162 -22.91 -8.89 -5.46
CA SER A 162 -23.66 -9.84 -4.65
C SER A 162 -23.98 -11.14 -5.40
N ASP A 163 -23.78 -11.17 -6.71
CA ASP A 163 -23.94 -12.36 -7.54
C ASP A 163 -22.82 -12.42 -8.58
N GLU A 164 -22.69 -13.58 -9.21
CA GLU A 164 -21.61 -13.87 -10.17
C GLU A 164 -21.75 -13.04 -11.46
N SER A 165 -22.98 -12.71 -11.87
CA SER A 165 -23.22 -11.86 -13.05
C SER A 165 -22.67 -10.45 -12.83
N GLN A 166 -22.91 -9.85 -11.65
CA GLN A 166 -22.33 -8.55 -11.27
C GLN A 166 -20.81 -8.58 -11.18
N LEU A 167 -20.25 -9.70 -10.72
CA LEU A 167 -18.79 -9.90 -10.68
C LEU A 167 -18.21 -9.95 -12.10
N ARG A 168 -18.84 -10.68 -13.01
CA ARG A 168 -18.44 -10.78 -14.42
C ARG A 168 -18.52 -9.44 -15.14
N GLU A 169 -19.63 -8.71 -14.98
CA GLU A 169 -19.80 -7.35 -15.52
C GLU A 169 -18.69 -6.41 -15.04
N SER A 170 -18.24 -6.58 -13.79
CA SER A 170 -17.12 -5.78 -13.26
C SER A 170 -15.82 -6.04 -14.01
N PHE A 171 -15.51 -7.29 -14.37
CA PHE A 171 -14.31 -7.62 -15.15
C PHE A 171 -14.42 -7.18 -16.61
N GLU A 172 -15.57 -7.42 -17.25
CA GLU A 172 -15.86 -6.96 -18.62
C GLU A 172 -15.71 -5.43 -18.72
N SER A 173 -16.13 -4.67 -17.69
CA SER A 173 -15.95 -3.21 -17.69
C SER A 173 -14.48 -2.78 -17.67
N VAL A 174 -13.62 -3.53 -16.97
CA VAL A 174 -12.19 -3.24 -16.90
C VAL A 174 -11.50 -3.52 -18.24
N GLU A 175 -11.92 -4.57 -18.94
CA GLU A 175 -11.41 -4.89 -20.29
C GLU A 175 -11.85 -3.88 -21.34
N ASN A 176 -13.12 -3.46 -21.33
CA ASN A 176 -13.61 -2.49 -22.32
C ASN A 176 -12.95 -1.11 -22.17
N ASP A 177 -12.55 -0.72 -20.96
CA ASP A 177 -11.77 0.50 -20.71
C ASP A 177 -10.39 0.46 -21.42
N ASP A 178 -9.87 -0.74 -21.75
CA ASP A 178 -8.61 -0.90 -22.50
C ASP A 178 -8.78 -0.84 -24.02
N ASP A 179 -9.96 -1.21 -24.54
CA ASP A 179 -10.23 -1.26 -25.98
C ASP A 179 -10.56 0.12 -26.59
N GLU A 180 -10.89 1.14 -25.78
CA GLU A 180 -11.05 2.53 -26.26
C GLU A 180 -9.72 3.26 -26.55
N ILE A 181 -8.58 2.57 -26.47
CA ILE A 181 -7.26 3.10 -26.81
C ILE A 181 -7.08 3.09 -28.34
N SER A 182 -7.39 4.22 -28.97
CA SER A 182 -7.30 4.49 -30.42
C SER A 182 -5.99 4.03 -31.12
N GLU A 183 -6.10 3.63 -32.39
CA GLU A 183 -5.07 3.17 -33.36
C GLU A 183 -3.79 4.02 -33.52
N ASP A 184 -3.65 5.17 -32.86
CA ASP A 184 -2.38 5.89 -32.81
C ASP A 184 -1.66 5.48 -31.53
N GLY A 185 -0.83 4.43 -31.63
CA GLY A 185 -0.13 3.69 -30.55
C GLY A 185 0.81 4.49 -29.63
N LYS A 186 0.50 5.76 -29.38
CA LYS A 186 0.92 6.48 -28.19
C LYS A 186 -0.14 6.26 -27.14
N ALA A 187 0.17 5.40 -26.17
CA ALA A 187 -0.47 5.46 -24.87
C ALA A 187 -0.52 6.94 -24.45
N ARG A 188 -1.70 7.55 -24.51
CA ARG A 188 -1.96 8.82 -23.85
C ARG A 188 -2.01 8.48 -22.36
N PHE A 189 -0.84 8.22 -21.80
CA PHE A 189 -0.59 8.56 -20.42
C PHE A 189 -0.97 10.03 -20.33
N SER A 190 -2.18 10.32 -19.84
CA SER A 190 -2.41 11.68 -19.37
C SER A 190 -1.31 11.89 -18.34
N ASN A 191 -0.54 12.98 -18.46
CA ASN A 191 0.50 13.31 -17.48
C ASN A 191 -0.07 13.38 -16.04
N HIS A 192 -1.40 13.37 -15.90
CA HIS A 192 -2.15 13.26 -14.67
C HIS A 192 -2.19 11.83 -14.06
N ALA A 193 -2.14 10.74 -14.83
CA ALA A 193 -2.15 9.37 -14.29
C ALA A 193 -0.82 8.99 -13.63
N LEU A 194 0.30 9.41 -14.22
CA LEU A 194 1.66 9.28 -13.65
C LEU A 194 1.86 10.19 -12.42
N ALA A 195 1.33 11.41 -12.45
CA ALA A 195 1.35 12.32 -11.29
C ALA A 195 0.38 11.88 -10.17
N SER A 196 -0.66 11.11 -10.51
CA SER A 196 -1.63 10.59 -9.56
C SER A 196 -1.22 9.21 -9.02
N GLY A 197 -0.44 8.40 -9.73
CA GLY A 197 -0.17 7.00 -9.34
C GLY A 197 -1.34 6.05 -9.61
N ALA A 198 -2.21 6.38 -10.57
CA ALA A 198 -3.30 5.51 -10.99
C ALA A 198 -2.76 4.42 -11.92
N VAL A 199 -3.08 3.16 -11.63
CA VAL A 199 -2.68 2.00 -12.45
C VAL A 199 -3.68 1.85 -13.60
N PRO A 200 -3.23 1.79 -14.87
CA PRO A 200 -4.12 1.53 -16.01
C PRO A 200 -4.87 0.19 -15.84
N SER A 201 -6.12 0.15 -16.29
CA SER A 201 -6.96 -1.06 -16.31
C SER A 201 -6.26 -2.27 -16.94
N SER A 202 -5.56 -2.07 -18.06
CA SER A 202 -4.76 -3.08 -18.78
C SER A 202 -3.64 -3.72 -17.99
N CYS A 203 -3.25 -3.11 -16.87
CA CYS A 203 -2.22 -3.64 -15.98
C CYS A 203 -2.82 -4.39 -14.78
N LEU A 204 -4.15 -4.47 -14.64
CA LEU A 204 -4.84 -5.10 -13.52
C LEU A 204 -5.12 -6.56 -13.82
N ARG A 205 -4.27 -7.45 -13.31
CA ARG A 205 -4.48 -8.92 -13.34
C ARG A 205 -4.85 -9.50 -11.99
N HIS A 206 -4.46 -8.83 -10.91
CA HIS A 206 -4.67 -9.31 -9.55
C HIS A 206 -5.75 -8.51 -8.84
N PHE A 207 -6.73 -9.23 -8.30
CA PHE A 207 -7.87 -8.66 -7.60
C PHE A 207 -8.08 -9.36 -6.26
N ILE A 208 -8.76 -8.68 -5.34
CA ILE A 208 -9.31 -9.29 -4.14
C ILE A 208 -10.82 -9.06 -4.07
N ALA A 209 -11.58 -10.10 -3.75
CA ALA A 209 -12.95 -9.97 -3.26
C ALA A 209 -12.94 -10.07 -1.74
N GLN A 210 -13.43 -9.02 -1.09
CA GLN A 210 -13.52 -8.96 0.37
C GLN A 210 -14.97 -8.81 0.81
N ARG A 211 -15.39 -9.60 1.79
CA ARG A 211 -16.75 -9.54 2.34
C ARG A 211 -17.04 -8.13 2.87
N ALA A 212 -18.12 -7.52 2.38
CA ALA A 212 -18.52 -6.18 2.77
C ALA A 212 -19.10 -6.21 4.19
N LEU A 213 -18.62 -5.33 5.05
CA LEU A 213 -19.20 -5.09 6.37
C LEU A 213 -20.11 -3.87 6.27
N PHE A 214 -21.42 -4.09 6.16
CA PHE A 214 -22.40 -3.00 6.18
C PHE A 214 -22.97 -2.83 7.59
N ALA A 215 -22.52 -1.78 8.27
CA ALA A 215 -23.19 -1.27 9.47
C ALA A 215 -24.35 -0.35 9.05
N GLN A 216 -25.47 -0.42 9.78
CA GLN A 216 -26.72 0.30 9.47
C GLN A 216 -26.63 1.84 9.66
N ASN A 217 -25.56 2.35 10.28
CA ASN A 217 -25.31 3.77 10.47
C ASN A 217 -23.87 4.12 10.06
N GLN A 218 -23.72 5.35 9.53
CA GLN A 218 -22.51 6.09 9.14
C GLN A 218 -21.18 5.32 9.18
N ARG A 219 -20.53 5.20 8.01
CA ARG A 219 -19.26 4.48 7.86
C ARG A 219 -18.10 5.42 8.13
N ASP A 220 -17.54 5.33 9.32
CA ASP A 220 -16.27 5.98 9.65
C ASP A 220 -15.14 4.94 9.53
N GLU A 221 -14.12 5.26 8.73
CA GLU A 221 -12.89 4.49 8.68
C GLU A 221 -11.87 5.10 9.65
N ILE A 222 -11.21 4.25 10.45
CA ILE A 222 -10.17 4.68 11.38
C ILE A 222 -8.82 4.50 10.70
N PHE A 223 -8.14 5.62 10.45
CA PHE A 223 -6.76 5.62 9.96
C PHE A 223 -5.78 5.68 11.14
N GLY A 224 -4.97 4.64 11.31
CA GLY A 224 -3.89 4.57 12.30
C GLY A 224 -2.53 4.80 11.64
N HIS A 225 -1.69 5.65 12.25
CA HIS A 225 -0.30 5.83 11.84
C HIS A 225 0.62 5.03 12.76
N TYR A 226 1.50 4.22 12.18
CA TYR A 226 2.44 3.38 12.92
C TYR A 226 3.87 3.69 12.48
N LEU A 227 4.76 3.95 13.45
CA LEU A 227 6.19 4.12 13.20
C LEU A 227 6.96 2.88 13.67
N MET A 228 7.72 2.28 12.77
CA MET A 228 8.60 1.14 13.07
C MET A 228 10.05 1.60 13.10
N ILE A 229 10.70 1.48 14.26
CA ILE A 229 12.11 1.83 14.45
C ILE A 229 12.90 0.55 14.71
N SER A 230 13.92 0.28 13.90
CA SER A 230 14.85 -0.82 14.13
C SER A 230 15.79 -0.43 15.25
N SER A 231 15.80 -1.19 16.34
CA SER A 231 16.80 -1.06 17.38
C SER A 231 17.96 -2.00 17.08
N ASP A 232 19.17 -1.47 16.95
CA ASP A 232 20.36 -2.31 16.94
C ASP A 232 20.50 -3.01 18.30
N ARG A 233 20.54 -4.35 18.29
CA ARG A 233 20.75 -5.16 19.51
C ARG A 233 22.23 -5.30 19.87
N THR A 234 23.15 -4.69 19.13
CA THR A 234 24.55 -4.62 19.53
C THR A 234 24.73 -3.53 20.60
N GLY A 235 25.17 -3.94 21.80
CA GLY A 235 25.14 -3.13 23.02
C GLY A 235 26.11 -1.92 23.08
N HIS A 236 26.52 -1.35 21.95
CA HIS A 236 27.47 -0.24 21.89
C HIS A 236 26.93 0.89 21.01
N GLY A 237 26.36 1.93 21.64
CA GLY A 237 25.82 3.11 20.94
C GLY A 237 24.40 3.52 21.36
N LYS A 238 23.96 3.18 22.58
CA LYS A 238 22.71 3.70 23.15
C LYS A 238 22.91 5.16 23.56
N THR A 239 22.61 6.16 22.72
CA THR A 239 22.05 7.44 23.22
C THR A 239 21.59 8.43 22.13
N GLU A 240 22.29 8.59 21.01
CA GLU A 240 22.05 9.78 20.18
C GLU A 240 20.91 9.60 19.16
N LEU A 241 20.92 8.55 18.32
CA LEU A 241 19.90 8.34 17.27
C LEU A 241 18.50 8.00 17.81
N THR A 242 18.41 7.33 18.95
CA THR A 242 17.13 7.05 19.62
C THR A 242 16.52 8.31 20.25
N SER A 243 17.35 9.29 20.62
CA SER A 243 16.86 10.59 21.11
C SER A 243 16.27 11.43 19.97
N VAL A 244 16.85 11.31 18.76
CA VAL A 244 16.37 11.98 17.55
C VAL A 244 14.98 11.50 17.17
N SER A 245 14.79 10.18 17.15
CA SER A 245 13.49 9.57 16.85
C SER A 245 12.43 9.89 17.91
N ASN A 246 12.80 9.95 19.18
CA ASN A 246 11.85 10.26 20.26
C ASN A 246 11.46 11.74 20.28
N LYS A 247 12.39 12.67 19.99
CA LYS A 247 12.07 14.10 19.84
C LYS A 247 11.20 14.39 18.61
N LEU A 248 11.42 13.66 17.51
CA LEU A 248 10.55 13.68 16.33
C LEU A 248 9.11 13.30 16.69
N LEU A 249 8.92 12.34 17.58
CA LEU A 249 7.61 11.85 17.98
C LEU A 249 6.85 12.79 18.94
N GLU A 250 7.55 13.53 19.81
CA GLU A 250 6.90 14.42 20.78
C GLU A 250 6.39 15.73 20.17
N ASN A 251 6.99 16.19 19.07
CA ASN A 251 6.74 17.53 18.52
C ASN A 251 5.79 17.57 17.31
N VAL A 252 5.43 16.43 16.71
CA VAL A 252 4.45 16.47 15.62
C VAL A 252 3.03 16.29 16.15
N SER A 253 2.41 17.42 16.53
CA SER A 253 0.98 17.51 16.70
C SER A 253 0.31 17.42 15.32
N TRP A 254 -0.04 16.21 14.89
CA TRP A 254 -0.78 16.04 13.64
C TRP A 254 -2.23 16.51 13.83
N GLN A 255 -2.54 17.66 13.24
CA GLN A 255 -3.91 18.15 13.14
C GLN A 255 -4.74 17.19 12.29
N GLN A 256 -5.65 16.52 12.97
CA GLN A 256 -6.74 15.74 12.40
C GLN A 256 -7.59 16.68 11.52
N ARG A 257 -7.47 16.58 10.19
CA ARG A 257 -8.46 17.20 9.29
C ARG A 257 -9.34 16.11 8.71
N ARG A 258 -10.64 16.31 8.96
CA ARG A 258 -11.78 15.55 8.43
C ARG A 258 -11.85 15.67 6.92
#